data_AF-Q89XZ2-F1
#
_entry.id   AF-Q89XZ2-F1
#
_cell.length_a   1.000
_cell.length_b   1.000
_cell.length_c   1.000
_cell.angle_alpha   90.00
_cell.angle_beta   90.00
_cell.angle_gamma   90.00
#
_symmetry.space_group_name_H-M   'P 1'
#
loop_
_entity.id
_entity.type
_entity.pdbx_description
1 polymer ?
#
loop_
_entity_poly.entity_id
_entity_poly.type
_entity_poly.pdbx_seq_one_letter_code
_entity_poly.pdbx_strand_id
1 'polypeptide(L)'
;MTIGVLPGANIVRQYAQDSIDDHAIENISLLMEIRDNAIHFHNVGRDLHKRVQEVGAAALRNFAFAARKWFDCDLSQYQFALMPVAFETPAGVIQTVFGDDTKGAAGKLAKLLADQERKFPFEAAKPFNVGVEVELRFVRNSNAQAMPVIVSPNDPNAIRVTLSEEDMLKRYPWDYRTLCKALRKTPDFKENERFHKLRRPLEDDPRFCRVRLLDPRNKKSSKQRFYSPAILDEIVKHYV
;
A
#
# COMPACT_ATOMS: atom_id res chain seq x y z
N MET A 1 18.04 -31.58 5.71
CA MET A 1 17.28 -32.78 6.11
C MET A 1 16.28 -32.41 7.20
N THR A 2 15.01 -32.25 6.83
CA THR A 2 13.84 -31.92 7.69
C THR A 2 13.25 -33.17 8.33
N ILE A 3 14.10 -34.05 8.87
CA ILE A 3 13.59 -35.32 9.40
C ILE A 3 12.69 -35.00 10.60
N GLY A 4 11.41 -35.40 10.50
CA GLY A 4 10.47 -35.40 11.61
C GLY A 4 9.52 -34.20 11.74
N VAL A 5 9.63 -33.15 10.91
CA VAL A 5 8.74 -31.98 11.02
C VAL A 5 7.28 -32.34 10.66
N LEU A 6 7.04 -32.95 9.50
CA LEU A 6 5.68 -33.37 9.11
C LEU A 6 5.11 -34.46 10.04
N PRO A 7 5.87 -35.51 10.44
CA PRO A 7 5.43 -36.42 11.49
C PRO A 7 5.05 -35.72 12.80
N GLY A 8 5.85 -34.75 13.26
CA GLY A 8 5.56 -33.96 14.45
C GLY A 8 4.29 -33.13 14.32
N ALA A 9 4.11 -32.45 13.18
CA ALA A 9 2.88 -31.70 12.89
C ALA A 9 1.64 -32.62 12.90
N ASN A 10 1.76 -33.82 12.34
CA ASN A 10 0.67 -34.81 12.35
C ASN A 10 0.32 -35.32 13.75
N ILE A 11 1.29 -35.39 14.67
CA ILE A 11 1.02 -35.72 16.08
C ILE A 11 0.20 -34.60 16.72
N VAL A 12 0.61 -33.34 16.55
CA VAL A 12 -0.10 -32.18 17.13
C VAL A 12 -1.52 -32.05 16.55
N ARG A 13 -1.71 -32.38 15.27
CA ARG A 13 -3.04 -32.44 14.64
C ARG A 13 -4.01 -33.38 15.36
N GLN A 14 -3.50 -34.47 15.95
CA GLN A 14 -4.32 -35.49 16.62
C GLN A 14 -4.67 -35.12 18.07
N TYR A 15 -4.20 -33.98 18.59
CA TYR A 15 -4.49 -33.59 19.96
C TYR A 15 -5.98 -33.26 20.14
N ALA A 16 -6.54 -33.69 21.28
CA ALA A 16 -7.94 -33.43 21.62
C ALA A 16 -8.22 -31.95 21.92
N GLN A 17 -7.21 -31.23 22.39
CA GLN A 17 -7.21 -29.79 22.58
C GLN A 17 -5.97 -29.20 21.90
N ASP A 18 -6.05 -27.94 21.48
CA ASP A 18 -4.90 -27.23 20.93
C ASP A 18 -4.27 -27.84 19.66
N SER A 19 -5.06 -28.62 18.91
CA SER A 19 -4.65 -29.14 17.61
C SER A 19 -4.49 -28.05 16.56
N ILE A 20 -3.68 -28.38 15.56
CA ILE A 20 -3.51 -27.60 14.33
C ILE A 20 -4.38 -28.18 13.21
N ASP A 21 -4.82 -27.33 12.28
CA ASP A 21 -5.66 -27.72 11.14
C ASP A 21 -4.83 -28.03 9.88
N ASP A 22 -5.51 -28.39 8.79
CA ASP A 22 -4.87 -28.65 7.49
C ASP A 22 -4.15 -27.42 6.92
N HIS A 23 -4.59 -26.20 7.26
CA HIS A 23 -3.97 -24.97 6.74
C HIS A 23 -2.61 -24.75 7.39
N ALA A 24 -2.49 -25.02 8.69
CA ALA A 24 -1.22 -24.98 9.40
C ALA A 24 -0.23 -26.01 8.86
N ILE A 25 -0.68 -27.25 8.62
CA ILE A 25 0.16 -28.33 8.10
C ILE A 25 0.64 -27.99 6.68
N GLU A 26 -0.25 -27.51 5.82
CA GLU A 26 0.12 -27.12 4.46
C GLU A 26 1.08 -25.93 4.46
N ASN A 27 0.87 -24.93 5.32
CA ASN A 27 1.81 -23.82 5.46
C ASN A 27 3.22 -24.30 5.86
N ILE A 28 3.33 -25.22 6.82
CA ILE A 28 4.60 -25.83 7.23
C ILE A 28 5.21 -26.63 6.06
N SER A 29 4.40 -27.39 5.33
CA SER A 29 4.82 -28.15 4.15
C SER A 29 5.40 -27.23 3.06
N LEU A 30 4.72 -26.14 2.74
CA LEU A 30 5.19 -25.16 1.76
C LEU A 30 6.49 -24.47 2.19
N LEU A 31 6.65 -24.15 3.48
CA LEU A 31 7.92 -23.61 3.98
C LEU A 31 9.07 -24.60 3.82
N MET A 32 8.80 -25.90 4.03
CA MET A 32 9.79 -26.95 3.80
C MET A 32 10.17 -27.02 2.32
N GLU A 33 9.20 -27.01 1.42
CA GLU A 33 9.42 -26.98 -0.03
C GLU A 33 10.22 -25.75 -0.46
N ILE A 34 9.85 -24.55 -0.02
CA ILE A 34 10.57 -23.31 -0.33
C ILE A 34 12.04 -23.42 0.11
N ARG A 35 12.28 -23.90 1.34
CA ARG A 35 13.62 -24.03 1.89
C ARG A 35 14.45 -25.07 1.13
N ASP A 36 13.88 -26.24 0.88
CA ASP A 36 14.57 -27.31 0.16
C ASP A 36 14.88 -26.87 -1.28
N ASN A 37 13.96 -26.15 -1.92
CA ASN A 37 14.20 -25.56 -3.23
C ASN A 37 15.31 -24.50 -3.21
N ALA A 38 15.38 -23.65 -2.17
CA ALA A 38 16.43 -22.63 -2.02
C ALA A 38 17.83 -23.22 -1.81
N ILE A 39 17.94 -24.41 -1.21
CA ILE A 39 19.21 -25.13 -1.04
C ILE A 39 19.67 -25.75 -2.37
N HIS A 40 18.73 -26.22 -3.19
CA HIS A 40 19.03 -27.00 -4.39
C HIS A 40 19.04 -26.18 -5.69
N PHE A 41 18.33 -25.06 -5.75
CA PHE A 41 18.13 -24.27 -6.96
C PHE A 41 18.33 -22.77 -6.72
N HIS A 42 19.01 -22.12 -7.67
CA HIS A 42 19.05 -20.66 -7.72
C HIS A 42 17.75 -20.16 -8.39
N ASN A 43 16.81 -19.72 -7.56
CA ASN A 43 15.51 -19.28 -8.02
C ASN A 43 15.51 -17.78 -8.31
N VAL A 44 15.41 -17.41 -9.59
CA VAL A 44 15.23 -16.01 -10.02
C VAL A 44 13.83 -15.87 -10.57
N GLY A 45 13.03 -15.03 -9.92
CA GLY A 45 11.64 -14.86 -10.27
C GLY A 45 10.94 -13.92 -9.32
N ARG A 46 10.43 -12.80 -9.83
CA ARG A 46 9.80 -11.81 -8.97
C ARG A 46 8.40 -12.24 -8.48
N ASP A 47 7.64 -12.99 -9.29
CA ASP A 47 6.36 -13.59 -8.83
C ASP A 47 6.59 -14.58 -7.68
N LEU A 48 7.67 -15.37 -7.76
CA LEU A 48 8.06 -16.29 -6.70
C LEU A 48 8.40 -15.54 -5.40
N HIS A 49 9.09 -14.40 -5.49
CA HIS A 49 9.42 -13.57 -4.33
C HIS A 49 8.16 -13.12 -3.58
N LYS A 50 7.15 -12.64 -4.31
CA LYS A 50 5.86 -12.25 -3.73
C LYS A 50 5.21 -13.42 -2.98
N ARG A 51 5.08 -14.58 -3.63
CA ARG A 51 4.43 -15.76 -3.04
C ARG A 51 5.15 -16.30 -1.81
N VAL A 52 6.49 -16.32 -1.85
CA VAL A 52 7.31 -16.73 -0.70
C VAL A 52 7.05 -15.81 0.49
N GLN A 53 6.88 -14.51 0.26
CA GLN A 53 6.56 -13.55 1.31
C GLN A 53 5.14 -13.73 1.87
N GLU A 54 4.16 -14.01 1.02
CA GLU A 54 2.77 -14.28 1.44
C GLU A 54 2.69 -15.51 2.35
N VAL A 55 3.39 -16.60 1.98
CA VAL A 55 3.49 -17.82 2.80
C VAL A 55 4.28 -17.58 4.09
N GLY A 56 5.37 -16.80 4.03
CA GLY A 56 6.17 -16.44 5.21
C GLY A 56 5.40 -15.57 6.22
N ALA A 57 4.61 -14.61 5.73
CA ALA A 57 3.73 -13.79 6.55
C ALA A 57 2.64 -14.62 7.22
N ALA A 58 2.04 -15.56 6.48
CA ALA A 58 1.09 -16.51 7.04
C ALA A 58 1.71 -17.35 8.15
N ALA A 59 2.92 -17.85 7.95
CA ALA A 59 3.63 -18.64 8.96
C ALA A 59 3.89 -17.87 10.25
N LEU A 60 4.27 -16.59 10.14
CA LEU A 60 4.48 -15.74 11.30
C LEU A 60 3.18 -15.48 12.07
N ARG A 61 2.08 -15.22 11.35
CA ARG A 61 0.74 -15.09 11.94
C ARG A 61 0.33 -16.38 12.65
N ASN A 62 0.51 -17.53 11.99
CA ASN A 62 0.21 -18.85 12.54
C ASN A 62 1.00 -19.10 13.83
N PHE A 63 2.30 -18.79 13.81
CA PHE A 63 3.18 -18.95 14.98
C PHE A 63 2.77 -18.02 16.12
N ALA A 64 2.50 -16.73 15.85
CA ALA A 64 2.06 -15.80 16.87
C ALA A 64 0.74 -16.22 17.52
N PHE A 65 -0.21 -16.71 16.72
CA PHE A 65 -1.46 -17.27 17.23
C PHE A 65 -1.21 -18.49 18.13
N ALA A 66 -0.41 -19.45 17.67
CA ALA A 66 -0.10 -20.66 18.44
C ALA A 66 0.65 -20.34 19.74
N ALA A 67 1.64 -19.44 19.69
CA ALA A 67 2.41 -19.02 20.86
C ALA A 67 1.51 -18.36 21.94
N ARG A 68 0.56 -17.53 21.50
CA ARG A 68 -0.42 -16.91 22.40
C ARG A 68 -1.38 -17.95 22.97
N LYS A 69 -1.90 -18.86 22.14
CA LYS A 69 -2.89 -19.85 22.56
C LYS A 69 -2.31 -20.90 23.51
N TRP A 70 -1.14 -21.43 23.20
CA TRP A 70 -0.54 -22.56 23.93
C TRP A 70 0.28 -22.13 25.14
N PHE A 71 0.87 -20.93 25.11
CA PHE A 71 1.84 -20.50 26.12
C PHE A 71 1.54 -19.12 26.71
N ASP A 72 0.39 -18.51 26.37
CA ASP A 72 0.02 -17.14 26.77
C ASP A 72 1.11 -16.09 26.46
N CYS A 73 1.93 -16.34 25.43
CA CYS A 73 3.03 -15.47 25.05
C CYS A 73 2.54 -14.38 24.10
N ASP A 74 2.73 -13.11 24.45
CA ASP A 74 2.46 -11.97 23.56
C ASP A 74 3.72 -11.55 22.80
N LEU A 75 3.66 -11.65 21.47
CA LEU A 75 4.74 -11.28 20.56
C LEU A 75 4.54 -9.88 19.94
N SER A 76 3.52 -9.12 20.38
CA SER A 76 3.24 -7.77 19.90
C SER A 76 4.45 -6.81 20.02
N GLN A 77 5.31 -7.03 21.02
CA GLN A 77 6.55 -6.27 21.26
C GLN A 77 7.55 -6.31 20.10
N TYR A 78 7.53 -7.35 19.26
CA TYR A 78 8.50 -7.52 18.18
C TYR A 78 8.14 -6.77 16.89
N GLN A 79 6.99 -6.08 16.84
CA GLN A 79 6.55 -5.23 15.73
C GLN A 79 6.81 -5.88 14.35
N PHE A 80 6.15 -7.02 14.08
CA PHE A 80 6.28 -7.77 12.82
C PHE A 80 5.90 -6.99 11.54
N ALA A 81 5.48 -5.72 11.68
CA ALA A 81 5.23 -4.74 10.63
C ALA A 81 6.46 -4.40 9.76
N LEU A 82 7.64 -4.96 10.05
CA LEU A 82 8.85 -4.80 9.23
C LEU A 82 8.93 -5.77 8.04
N MET A 83 8.23 -6.90 8.06
CA MET A 83 8.23 -7.84 6.91
C MET A 83 7.70 -7.24 5.60
N PRO A 84 6.70 -6.35 5.60
CA PRO A 84 6.22 -5.75 4.37
C PRO A 84 7.21 -4.82 3.66
N VAL A 85 8.29 -4.41 4.31
CA VAL A 85 9.31 -3.54 3.70
C VAL A 85 10.20 -4.32 2.70
N ALA A 86 10.18 -5.65 2.76
CA ALA A 86 10.81 -6.51 1.76
C ALA A 86 9.93 -6.76 0.52
N PHE A 87 8.65 -6.34 0.52
CA PHE A 87 7.84 -6.35 -0.71
C PHE A 87 8.49 -5.38 -1.70
N GLU A 88 8.57 -5.80 -2.96
CA GLU A 88 9.22 -5.02 -4.00
C GLU A 88 8.69 -3.58 -4.03
N THR A 89 9.55 -2.64 -4.47
CA THR A 89 9.12 -1.26 -4.71
C THR A 89 7.84 -1.24 -5.58
N PRO A 90 7.01 -0.18 -5.52
CA PRO A 90 5.80 -0.08 -6.36
C PRO A 90 6.05 -0.35 -7.86
N ALA A 91 7.24 -0.02 -8.37
CA ALA A 91 7.66 -0.34 -9.73
C ALA A 91 7.92 -1.85 -9.95
N GLY A 92 8.46 -2.54 -8.96
CA GLY A 92 8.62 -4.00 -8.95
C GLY A 92 7.28 -4.74 -8.89
N VAL A 93 6.32 -4.27 -8.08
CA VAL A 93 4.96 -4.83 -8.01
C VAL A 93 4.22 -4.74 -9.35
N ILE A 94 4.36 -3.63 -10.07
CA ILE A 94 3.77 -3.49 -11.42
C ILE A 94 4.47 -4.45 -12.40
N GLN A 95 5.80 -4.53 -12.38
CA GLN A 95 6.53 -5.44 -13.27
C GLN A 95 6.32 -6.93 -12.96
N THR A 96 6.01 -7.31 -11.71
CA THR A 96 5.64 -8.70 -11.35
C THR A 96 4.29 -9.10 -11.90
N VAL A 97 3.30 -8.20 -11.86
CA VAL A 97 1.95 -8.45 -12.40
C VAL A 97 1.98 -8.59 -13.94
N PHE A 98 2.96 -7.99 -14.61
CA PHE A 98 3.06 -7.98 -16.08
C PHE A 98 4.25 -8.80 -16.65
N GLY A 99 5.11 -9.39 -15.80
CA GLY A 99 6.35 -10.06 -16.18
C GLY A 99 6.29 -11.57 -15.93
N ASP A 100 5.85 -12.32 -16.93
CA ASP A 100 5.68 -13.77 -16.88
C ASP A 100 7.01 -14.51 -17.20
N ASP A 101 8.04 -14.26 -16.40
CA ASP A 101 9.42 -14.63 -16.75
C ASP A 101 9.98 -15.88 -16.03
N THR A 102 9.22 -16.54 -15.15
CA THR A 102 9.77 -17.69 -14.41
C THR A 102 9.69 -19.00 -15.19
N LYS A 103 10.79 -19.39 -15.84
CA LYS A 103 10.98 -20.72 -16.44
C LYS A 103 11.81 -21.62 -15.52
N GLY A 104 11.67 -22.95 -15.65
CA GLY A 104 12.47 -23.92 -14.89
C GLY A 104 11.93 -24.23 -13.49
N ALA A 105 12.82 -24.53 -12.53
CA ALA A 105 12.46 -24.94 -11.17
C ALA A 105 11.67 -23.85 -10.41
N ALA A 106 12.05 -22.57 -10.58
CA ALA A 106 11.35 -21.43 -9.99
C ALA A 106 9.89 -21.33 -10.44
N GLY A 107 9.61 -21.55 -11.74
CA GLY A 107 8.24 -21.53 -12.26
C GLY A 107 7.38 -22.69 -11.75
N LYS A 108 7.97 -23.87 -11.53
CA LYS A 108 7.28 -25.00 -10.92
C LYS A 108 6.91 -24.73 -9.46
N LEU A 109 7.83 -24.12 -8.70
CA LEU A 109 7.57 -23.73 -7.31
C LEU A 109 6.50 -22.63 -7.24
N ALA A 110 6.60 -21.59 -8.08
CA ALA A 110 5.59 -20.53 -8.14
C ALA A 110 4.18 -21.09 -8.44
N LYS A 111 4.09 -22.04 -9.38
CA LYS A 111 2.84 -22.74 -9.70
C LYS A 111 2.33 -23.58 -8.52
N LEU A 112 3.20 -24.31 -7.83
CA LEU A 112 2.83 -25.08 -6.65
C LEU A 112 2.22 -24.17 -5.57
N LEU A 113 2.87 -23.05 -5.27
CA LEU A 113 2.39 -22.07 -4.29
C LEU A 113 1.01 -21.52 -4.71
N ALA A 114 0.85 -21.15 -5.98
CA ALA A 114 -0.42 -20.67 -6.52
C ALA A 114 -1.55 -21.71 -6.44
N ASP A 115 -1.25 -22.97 -6.74
CA ASP A 115 -2.23 -24.06 -6.71
C ASP A 115 -2.65 -24.38 -5.26
N GLN A 116 -1.74 -24.26 -4.30
CA GLN A 116 -2.05 -24.49 -2.87
C GLN A 116 -2.85 -23.32 -2.26
N GLU A 117 -2.53 -22.08 -2.61
CA GLU A 117 -3.36 -20.92 -2.23
C GLU A 117 -4.80 -21.04 -2.73
N ARG A 118 -5.01 -21.60 -3.93
CA ARG A 118 -6.37 -21.84 -4.46
C ARG A 118 -7.11 -22.95 -3.71
N LYS A 119 -6.39 -23.99 -3.26
CA LYS A 119 -6.98 -25.10 -2.49
C LYS A 119 -7.28 -24.70 -1.05
N PHE A 120 -6.47 -23.82 -0.48
CA PHE A 120 -6.56 -23.32 0.88
C PHE A 120 -6.72 -21.80 0.86
N PRO A 121 -7.91 -21.29 0.48
CA PRO A 121 -8.15 -19.87 0.41
C PRO A 121 -7.99 -19.21 1.79
N PHE A 122 -7.52 -17.97 1.79
CA PHE A 122 -7.39 -17.21 3.03
C PHE A 122 -8.77 -16.98 3.67
N GLU A 123 -8.88 -17.33 4.95
CA GLU A 123 -10.09 -17.12 5.74
C GLU A 123 -9.73 -16.39 7.04
N ALA A 124 -10.13 -15.12 7.14
CA ALA A 124 -9.79 -14.28 8.28
C ALA A 124 -10.32 -14.81 9.62
N ALA A 125 -11.44 -15.54 9.59
CA ALA A 125 -12.05 -16.17 10.76
C ALA A 125 -11.29 -17.40 11.26
N LYS A 126 -10.43 -18.00 10.42
CA LYS A 126 -9.63 -19.16 10.80
C LYS A 126 -8.34 -18.75 11.51
N PRO A 127 -7.91 -19.55 12.50
CA PRO A 127 -6.66 -19.29 13.22
C PRO A 127 -5.43 -19.43 12.33
N PHE A 128 -5.42 -20.45 11.47
CA PHE A 128 -4.29 -20.79 10.61
C PHE A 128 -4.62 -20.57 9.14
N ASN A 129 -3.63 -20.11 8.37
CA ASN A 129 -3.77 -19.85 6.94
C ASN A 129 -2.49 -20.27 6.19
N VAL A 130 -2.63 -20.62 4.90
CA VAL A 130 -1.52 -21.05 4.05
C VAL A 130 -0.75 -19.87 3.47
N GLY A 131 -1.45 -18.85 3.01
CA GLY A 131 -0.92 -17.58 2.52
C GLY A 131 -1.71 -16.40 3.05
N VAL A 132 -1.13 -15.21 3.03
CA VAL A 132 -1.80 -13.95 3.37
C VAL A 132 -1.65 -12.98 2.20
N GLU A 133 -2.76 -12.44 1.72
CA GLU A 133 -2.72 -11.34 0.76
C GLU A 133 -2.35 -10.04 1.48
N VAL A 134 -1.30 -9.36 1.00
CA VAL A 134 -0.85 -8.10 1.56
C VAL A 134 -1.20 -6.95 0.63
N GLU A 135 -2.21 -6.16 1.01
CA GLU A 135 -2.52 -4.89 0.35
C GLU A 135 -1.66 -3.77 0.97
N LEU A 136 -0.70 -3.26 0.21
CA LEU A 136 0.09 -2.08 0.61
C LEU A 136 -0.64 -0.80 0.20
N ARG A 137 -1.25 -0.11 1.17
CA ARG A 137 -1.84 1.21 0.97
C ARG A 137 -0.91 2.29 1.51
N PHE A 138 -0.25 3.00 0.61
CA PHE A 138 0.55 4.17 0.96
C PHE A 138 -0.38 5.35 1.26
N VAL A 139 -0.60 5.62 2.54
CA VAL A 139 -1.36 6.78 3.00
C VAL A 139 -0.39 7.86 3.45
N ARG A 140 -0.44 9.04 2.81
CA ARG A 140 0.32 10.21 3.27
C ARG A 140 -0.28 10.70 4.59
N ASN A 141 0.30 10.29 5.72
CA ASN A 141 -0.09 10.75 7.05
C ASN A 141 1.07 11.48 7.74
N SER A 142 0.76 12.54 8.48
CA SER A 142 1.67 13.43 9.20
C SER A 142 1.98 12.98 10.64
N ASN A 143 1.66 11.73 11.01
CA ASN A 143 1.89 11.21 12.35
C ASN A 143 3.33 10.70 12.53
N ALA A 144 3.93 11.00 13.69
CA ALA A 144 5.33 10.73 14.04
C ALA A 144 5.72 9.24 14.18
N GLN A 145 4.82 8.30 13.91
CA GLN A 145 5.10 6.85 13.84
C GLN A 145 5.07 6.29 12.41
N ALA A 146 4.89 7.14 11.38
CA ALA A 146 5.03 6.71 10.00
C ALA A 146 6.50 6.61 9.61
N MET A 147 6.91 5.50 8.97
CA MET A 147 8.22 5.41 8.31
C MET A 147 8.32 6.56 7.28
N PRO A 148 9.32 7.45 7.38
CA PRO A 148 9.43 8.58 6.48
C PRO A 148 9.87 8.09 5.09
N VAL A 149 8.95 8.13 4.13
CA VAL A 149 9.29 8.02 2.71
C VAL A 149 9.73 9.40 2.24
N ILE A 150 11.04 9.63 2.19
CA ILE A 150 11.63 10.87 1.69
C ILE A 150 11.45 10.91 0.18
N VAL A 151 10.65 11.86 -0.30
CA VAL A 151 10.50 12.15 -1.74
C VAL A 151 11.38 13.34 -2.07
N SER A 152 12.65 13.10 -2.43
CA SER A 152 13.54 14.13 -2.97
C SER A 152 13.26 14.35 -4.46
N PRO A 153 13.00 15.59 -4.94
CA PRO A 153 12.70 15.88 -6.35
C PRO A 153 13.86 15.69 -7.33
N ASN A 154 15.06 15.34 -6.86
CA ASN A 154 16.31 15.41 -7.63
C ASN A 154 17.00 14.05 -7.86
N ASP A 155 16.33 12.94 -7.53
CA ASP A 155 16.89 11.61 -7.71
C ASP A 155 16.41 11.00 -9.05
N PRO A 156 17.31 10.56 -9.95
CA PRO A 156 16.94 9.84 -11.18
C PRO A 156 16.14 8.55 -10.93
N ASN A 157 16.17 8.04 -9.70
CA ASN A 157 15.42 6.86 -9.26
C ASN A 157 14.11 7.21 -8.52
N ALA A 158 13.72 8.49 -8.49
CA ALA A 158 12.51 8.94 -7.80
C ALA A 158 11.23 8.47 -8.51
N ILE A 159 10.41 7.74 -7.77
CA ILE A 159 9.09 7.27 -8.22
C ILE A 159 8.21 8.47 -8.52
N ARG A 160 7.79 8.60 -9.78
CA ARG A 160 6.91 9.67 -10.25
C ARG A 160 5.48 9.38 -9.76
N VAL A 161 5.13 9.94 -8.61
CA VAL A 161 3.76 9.86 -8.08
C VAL A 161 2.83 10.65 -9.00
N THR A 162 2.06 9.96 -9.83
CA THR A 162 0.90 10.54 -10.52
C THR A 162 -0.18 10.79 -9.49
N LEU A 163 -0.33 12.05 -9.08
CA LEU A 163 -1.45 12.51 -8.26
C LEU A 163 -2.77 12.13 -8.95
N SER A 164 -3.57 11.29 -8.30
CA SER A 164 -4.92 10.96 -8.75
C SER A 164 -5.81 12.21 -8.74
N GLU A 165 -6.87 12.27 -9.57
CA GLU A 165 -7.81 13.40 -9.55
C GLU A 165 -8.47 13.59 -8.18
N GLU A 166 -8.63 12.52 -7.39
CA GLU A 166 -9.19 12.57 -6.05
C GLU A 166 -8.26 13.28 -5.04
N ASP A 167 -6.95 13.06 -5.15
CA ASP A 167 -5.96 13.76 -4.33
C ASP A 167 -5.83 15.24 -4.72
N MET A 168 -6.18 15.57 -5.97
CA MET A 168 -6.30 16.96 -6.41
C MET A 168 -7.47 17.67 -5.72
N LEU A 169 -8.64 17.03 -5.62
CA LEU A 169 -9.79 17.61 -4.93
C LEU A 169 -9.52 17.82 -3.44
N LYS A 170 -8.73 16.94 -2.80
CA LYS A 170 -8.33 17.13 -1.39
C LYS A 170 -7.44 18.36 -1.20
N ARG A 171 -6.53 18.64 -2.14
CA ARG A 171 -5.59 19.77 -2.05
C ARG A 171 -6.21 21.10 -2.47
N TYR A 172 -7.16 21.07 -3.40
CA TYR A 172 -7.88 22.25 -3.90
C TYR A 172 -9.40 22.03 -3.75
N PRO A 173 -9.91 22.01 -2.51
CA PRO A 173 -11.31 21.68 -2.24
C PRO A 173 -12.29 22.75 -2.68
N TRP A 174 -11.84 23.97 -2.93
CA TRP A 174 -12.74 25.10 -3.17
C TRP A 174 -12.93 25.37 -4.65
N ASP A 175 -14.16 25.56 -5.07
CA ASP A 175 -14.48 26.20 -6.35
C ASP A 175 -14.56 27.73 -6.18
N TYR A 176 -14.73 28.44 -7.29
CA TYR A 176 -14.87 29.90 -7.27
C TYR A 176 -16.01 30.37 -6.36
N ARG A 177 -17.14 29.66 -6.36
CA ARG A 177 -18.31 30.01 -5.54
C ARG A 177 -18.01 29.89 -4.05
N THR A 178 -17.31 28.83 -3.65
CA THR A 178 -16.92 28.57 -2.27
C THR A 178 -15.88 29.59 -1.80
N LEU A 179 -14.91 29.93 -2.65
CA LEU A 179 -13.95 31.01 -2.38
C LEU A 179 -14.63 32.35 -2.15
N CYS A 180 -15.54 32.77 -3.04
CA CYS A 180 -16.30 34.02 -2.88
C CYS A 180 -17.16 33.99 -1.61
N LYS A 181 -17.80 32.86 -1.29
CA LYS A 181 -18.58 32.71 -0.05
C LYS A 181 -17.72 32.84 1.20
N ALA A 182 -16.48 32.34 1.17
CA ALA A 182 -15.54 32.46 2.28
C ALA A 182 -15.05 33.91 2.44
N LEU A 183 -14.69 34.60 1.33
CA LEU A 183 -14.22 35.98 1.35
C LEU A 183 -15.29 37.01 1.74
N ARG A 184 -16.58 36.73 1.50
CA ARG A 184 -17.69 37.57 1.99
C ARG A 184 -17.77 37.69 3.51
N LYS A 185 -17.07 36.83 4.26
CA LYS A 185 -16.95 36.92 5.72
C LYS A 185 -15.88 37.93 6.16
N THR A 186 -15.03 38.38 5.24
CA THR A 186 -13.99 39.37 5.52
C THR A 186 -14.58 40.80 5.46
N PRO A 187 -14.21 41.69 6.39
CA PRO A 187 -14.60 43.10 6.33
C PRO A 187 -14.18 43.76 5.01
N ASP A 188 -14.97 44.70 4.50
CA ASP A 188 -14.72 45.48 3.27
C ASP A 188 -14.53 44.71 1.95
N PHE A 189 -14.72 43.39 1.96
CA PHE A 189 -14.66 42.58 0.76
C PHE A 189 -15.84 42.86 -0.18
N LYS A 190 -15.52 43.20 -1.43
CA LYS A 190 -16.49 43.29 -2.53
C LYS A 190 -15.92 42.58 -3.75
N GLU A 191 -16.77 41.85 -4.47
CA GLU A 191 -16.44 41.22 -5.76
C GLU A 191 -16.36 42.29 -6.86
N ASN A 192 -15.34 43.16 -6.77
CA ASN A 192 -15.11 44.29 -7.66
C ASN A 192 -13.86 44.07 -8.54
N GLU A 193 -13.53 45.05 -9.39
CA GLU A 193 -12.34 44.96 -10.23
C GLU A 193 -11.04 44.80 -9.43
N ARG A 194 -10.94 45.40 -8.24
CA ARG A 194 -9.77 45.28 -7.35
C ARG A 194 -9.56 43.82 -6.93
N PHE A 195 -10.62 43.12 -6.54
CA PHE A 195 -10.58 41.69 -6.25
C PHE A 195 -10.11 40.87 -7.46
N HIS A 196 -10.66 41.13 -8.64
CA HIS A 196 -10.25 40.39 -9.83
C HIS A 196 -8.81 40.65 -10.24
N LYS A 197 -8.30 41.88 -10.04
CA LYS A 197 -6.88 42.23 -10.27
C LYS A 197 -5.93 41.52 -9.30
N LEU A 198 -6.33 41.32 -8.04
CA LEU A 198 -5.54 40.60 -7.04
C LEU A 198 -5.59 39.07 -7.24
N ARG A 199 -6.75 38.52 -7.59
CA ARG A 199 -6.93 37.08 -7.75
C ARG A 199 -6.20 36.53 -8.98
N ARG A 200 -6.28 37.21 -10.14
CA ARG A 200 -5.68 36.74 -11.41
C ARG A 200 -4.21 36.32 -11.29
N PRO A 201 -3.29 37.12 -10.72
CA PRO A 201 -1.90 36.70 -10.58
C PRO A 201 -1.71 35.55 -9.57
N LEU A 202 -2.56 35.45 -8.54
CA LEU A 202 -2.55 34.32 -7.60
C LEU A 202 -3.06 33.02 -8.26
N GLU A 203 -3.82 33.10 -9.35
CA GLU A 203 -4.28 31.91 -10.09
C GLU A 203 -3.17 31.21 -10.87
N ASP A 204 -2.11 31.93 -11.20
CA ASP A 204 -0.97 31.40 -11.96
C ASP A 204 0.00 30.61 -11.05
N ASP A 205 -0.05 30.81 -9.73
CA ASP A 205 0.75 30.04 -8.78
C ASP A 205 0.06 28.69 -8.45
N PRO A 206 0.73 27.55 -8.74
CA PRO A 206 0.22 26.22 -8.41
C PRO A 206 -0.06 26.01 -6.92
N ARG A 207 0.50 26.83 -6.01
CA ARG A 207 0.22 26.75 -4.56
C ARG A 207 -1.21 27.14 -4.23
N PHE A 208 -1.81 28.05 -5.00
CA PHE A 208 -3.09 28.66 -4.69
C PHE A 208 -4.22 28.20 -5.60
N CYS A 209 -3.93 27.92 -6.88
CA CYS A 209 -4.95 27.59 -7.86
C CYS A 209 -4.48 26.48 -8.80
N ARG A 210 -5.42 25.63 -9.21
CA ARG A 210 -5.22 24.64 -10.25
C ARG A 210 -6.37 24.66 -11.24
N VAL A 211 -6.02 24.62 -12.52
CA VAL A 211 -6.98 24.67 -13.64
C VAL A 211 -7.18 23.26 -14.19
N ARG A 212 -8.44 22.81 -14.18
CA ARG A 212 -8.88 21.58 -14.84
C ARG A 212 -9.50 21.93 -16.18
N LEU A 213 -9.03 21.31 -17.25
CA LEU A 213 -9.63 21.38 -18.58
C LEU A 213 -10.69 20.28 -18.71
N LEU A 214 -11.82 20.58 -19.35
CA LEU A 214 -12.84 19.57 -19.67
C LEU A 214 -12.29 18.52 -20.64
N ASP A 215 -11.51 18.96 -21.63
CA ASP A 215 -10.75 18.09 -22.52
C ASP A 215 -9.25 18.41 -22.38
N PRO A 216 -8.43 17.49 -21.82
CA PRO A 216 -6.98 17.67 -21.68
C PRO A 216 -6.22 17.83 -23.01
N ARG A 217 -6.77 17.31 -24.12
CA ARG A 217 -6.13 17.39 -25.45
C ARG A 217 -6.41 18.73 -26.13
N ASN A 218 -7.45 19.44 -25.69
CA ASN A 218 -7.84 20.73 -26.24
C ASN A 218 -7.62 21.87 -25.22
N LYS A 219 -6.56 22.65 -25.42
CA LYS A 219 -6.22 23.81 -24.57
C LYS A 219 -7.28 24.93 -24.56
N LYS A 220 -8.22 24.91 -25.50
CA LYS A 220 -9.36 25.85 -25.62
C LYS A 220 -10.65 25.30 -24.99
N SER A 221 -10.66 24.08 -24.46
CA SER A 221 -11.82 23.52 -23.78
C SER A 221 -12.20 24.35 -22.55
N SER A 222 -13.45 24.20 -22.11
CA SER A 222 -13.92 24.86 -20.89
C SER A 222 -13.05 24.46 -19.71
N LYS A 223 -12.77 25.43 -18.84
CA LYS A 223 -11.83 25.27 -17.73
C LYS A 223 -12.54 25.51 -16.41
N GLN A 224 -12.35 24.62 -15.46
CA GLN A 224 -12.79 24.80 -14.07
C GLN A 224 -11.57 25.08 -13.20
N ARG A 225 -11.68 26.07 -12.31
CA ARG A 225 -10.62 26.44 -11.38
C ARG A 225 -10.94 25.89 -10.00
N PHE A 226 -9.93 25.32 -9.37
CA PHE A 226 -9.97 24.84 -8.00
C PHE A 226 -8.93 25.59 -7.17
N TYR A 227 -9.31 25.97 -5.97
CA TYR A 227 -8.54 26.83 -5.08
C TYR A 227 -8.15 26.09 -3.80
N SER A 228 -6.94 26.38 -3.34
CA SER A 228 -6.47 26.00 -2.01
C SER A 228 -6.97 27.02 -0.98
N PRO A 229 -7.33 26.61 0.26
CA PRO A 229 -7.73 27.53 1.31
C PRO A 229 -6.72 28.65 1.60
N ALA A 230 -5.43 28.40 1.37
CA ALA A 230 -4.35 29.36 1.59
C ALA A 230 -4.47 30.64 0.74
N ILE A 231 -5.21 30.61 -0.38
CA ILE A 231 -5.42 31.81 -1.20
C ILE A 231 -6.24 32.87 -0.44
N LEU A 232 -7.05 32.46 0.53
CA LEU A 232 -7.87 33.37 1.32
C LEU A 232 -6.98 34.29 2.15
N ASP A 233 -5.97 33.74 2.82
CA ASP A 233 -5.06 34.51 3.68
C ASP A 233 -4.30 35.56 2.87
N GLU A 234 -3.84 35.22 1.65
CA GLU A 234 -3.17 36.17 0.77
C GLU A 234 -4.10 37.28 0.27
N ILE A 235 -5.36 36.96 -0.04
CA ILE A 235 -6.33 37.98 -0.46
C ILE A 235 -6.70 38.88 0.72
N VAL A 236 -6.96 38.32 1.90
CA VAL A 236 -7.36 39.08 3.10
C VAL A 236 -6.30 40.10 3.52
N LYS A 237 -5.00 39.82 3.35
CA LYS A 237 -3.92 40.81 3.60
C LYS A 237 -4.11 42.13 2.87
N HIS A 238 -4.82 42.13 1.74
CA HIS A 238 -5.07 43.34 0.94
C HIS A 238 -6.39 44.05 1.26
N TYR A 239 -7.17 43.54 2.23
CA TYR A 239 -8.49 44.05 2.65
C TYR A 239 -8.56 44.36 4.16
N VAL A 240 -7.42 44.74 4.77
CA VAL A 240 -7.37 45.32 6.12
C VAL A 240 -7.70 46.81 6.08
#